data_AF-H8WZD1-F1
#
_entry.id   AF-H8WZD1-F1
#
_cell.length_a   1.000
_cell.length_b   1.000
_cell.length_c   1.000
_cell.angle_alpha   90.00
_cell.angle_beta   90.00
_cell.angle_gamma   90.00
#
_symmetry.space_group_name_H-M   'P 1'
#
loop_
_entity.id
_entity.type
_entity.pdbx_description
1 polymer ?
#
loop_
_entity_poly.entity_id
_entity_poly.type
_entity_poly.pdbx_seq_one_letter_code
_entity_poly.pdbx_strand_id
1 'polypeptide(L)'
;MKKKKVRAKRSHTNLLPITFDNSFSQLHNYIPQMVDSKQVLRLYKQLLNKAYKFDNYNFREYSKRRVHDAFKEHKYLTDEEQINRFYNEGIDNLALLTRQTTISQLYTFDKLVVEPLKKHH
;
A
#
# COMPACT_ATOMS: atom_id res chain seq x y z
N MET A 1 8.30 51.88 -60.82
CA MET A 1 8.57 50.54 -60.25
C MET A 1 9.59 50.66 -59.12
N LYS A 2 9.26 50.18 -57.91
CA LYS A 2 10.13 49.69 -56.80
C LYS A 2 9.28 49.62 -55.52
N LYS A 3 8.53 48.52 -55.35
CA LYS A 3 7.78 48.25 -54.11
C LYS A 3 8.76 47.75 -53.05
N LYS A 4 8.90 48.51 -51.94
CA LYS A 4 9.68 48.12 -50.75
C LYS A 4 9.05 46.87 -50.11
N LYS A 5 9.84 45.80 -49.98
CA LYS A 5 9.45 44.54 -49.34
C LYS A 5 9.45 44.76 -47.82
N VAL A 6 8.29 45.06 -47.23
CA VAL A 6 8.13 45.13 -45.78
C VAL A 6 8.17 43.70 -45.25
N ARG A 7 9.25 43.36 -44.52
CA ARG A 7 9.42 42.09 -43.82
C ARG A 7 8.44 42.06 -42.65
N ALA A 8 7.33 41.33 -42.81
CA ALA A 8 6.37 41.08 -41.74
C ALA A 8 7.09 40.44 -40.55
N LYS A 9 7.05 41.11 -39.39
CA LYS A 9 7.46 40.53 -38.11
C LYS A 9 6.51 39.36 -37.85
N ARG A 10 7.03 38.13 -37.88
CA ARG A 10 6.32 36.95 -37.36
C ARG A 10 6.07 37.22 -35.88
N SER A 11 4.83 37.49 -35.50
CA SER A 11 4.40 37.34 -34.13
C SER A 11 4.57 35.86 -33.80
N HIS A 12 5.62 35.53 -33.04
CA HIS A 12 5.66 34.24 -32.37
C HIS A 12 4.42 34.21 -31.49
N THR A 13 3.42 33.43 -31.90
CA THR A 13 2.38 32.97 -30.99
C THR A 13 3.14 32.25 -29.89
N ASN A 14 3.22 32.88 -28.72
CA ASN A 14 3.65 32.22 -27.50
C ASN A 14 2.60 31.15 -27.21
N LEU A 15 2.76 29.99 -27.84
CA LEU A 15 2.13 28.76 -27.37
C LEU A 15 2.69 28.59 -25.97
N LEU A 16 1.82 28.70 -24.97
CA LEU A 16 2.16 28.35 -23.59
C LEU A 16 2.88 27.01 -23.66
N PRO A 17 4.11 26.88 -23.11
CA PRO A 17 4.74 25.58 -23.05
C PRO A 17 3.73 24.68 -22.32
N ILE A 18 3.36 23.57 -22.94
CA ILE A 18 2.69 22.48 -22.22
C ILE A 18 3.77 21.92 -21.31
N THR A 19 4.07 22.64 -20.23
CA THR A 19 4.81 22.08 -19.12
C THR A 19 3.89 21.02 -18.57
N PHE A 20 4.32 19.76 -18.69
CA PHE A 20 3.84 18.71 -17.80
C PHE A 20 4.40 19.04 -16.42
N ASP A 21 3.89 20.11 -15.81
CA ASP A 21 4.12 20.37 -14.41
C ASP A 21 3.49 19.21 -13.65
N ASN A 22 4.19 18.80 -12.62
CA ASN A 22 3.89 17.68 -11.73
C ASN A 22 2.60 17.91 -10.91
N SER A 23 1.74 18.83 -11.37
CA SER A 23 0.43 19.21 -10.84
C SER A 23 -0.54 18.02 -10.78
N PHE A 24 -0.36 17.00 -11.63
CA PHE A 24 -1.14 15.76 -11.52
C PHE A 24 -0.76 14.95 -10.27
N SER A 25 0.51 14.98 -9.86
CA SER A 25 0.99 14.32 -8.64
C SER A 25 0.57 15.07 -7.37
N GLN A 26 0.29 16.38 -7.47
CA GLN A 26 -0.28 17.14 -6.35
C GLN A 26 -1.78 16.87 -6.11
N LEU A 27 -2.52 16.31 -7.08
CA LEU A 27 -3.93 15.94 -6.88
C LEU A 27 -4.13 14.63 -6.10
N HIS A 28 -3.08 13.81 -5.93
CA HIS A 28 -3.19 12.62 -5.09
C HIS A 28 -3.16 12.94 -3.58
N ASN A 29 -2.74 14.16 -3.22
CA ASN A 29 -2.59 14.61 -1.83
C ASN A 29 -3.73 15.52 -1.33
N TYR A 30 -4.80 15.70 -2.11
CA TYR A 30 -6.01 16.44 -1.68
C TYR A 30 -7.29 15.60 -1.82
N ILE A 31 -7.20 14.33 -1.43
CA ILE A 31 -8.38 13.56 -1.08
C ILE A 31 -8.24 13.33 0.42
N PRO A 32 -9.10 13.89 1.28
CA PRO A 32 -9.23 13.38 2.63
C PRO A 32 -9.66 11.91 2.46
N GLN A 33 -8.71 10.99 2.58
CA GLN A 33 -8.97 9.56 2.53
C GLN A 33 -9.72 9.26 3.81
N MET A 34 -11.03 9.48 3.83
CA MET A 34 -11.88 9.04 4.91
C MET A 34 -11.86 7.52 4.83
N VAL A 35 -11.06 6.90 5.67
CA VAL A 35 -10.92 5.46 5.69
C VAL A 35 -12.27 4.85 6.06
N ASP A 36 -12.90 4.20 5.08
CA ASP A 36 -14.18 3.55 5.29
C ASP A 36 -13.98 2.23 6.07
N SER A 37 -14.96 1.91 6.91
CA SER A 37 -15.10 0.63 7.61
C SER A 37 -14.85 -0.58 6.70
N LYS A 38 -15.32 -0.55 5.44
CA LYS A 38 -15.09 -1.64 4.47
C LYS A 38 -13.62 -1.76 4.07
N GLN A 39 -12.91 -0.63 3.94
CA GLN A 39 -11.48 -0.63 3.63
C GLN A 39 -10.67 -1.21 4.79
N VAL A 40 -11.01 -0.83 6.03
CA VAL A 40 -10.39 -1.42 7.24
C VAL A 40 -10.59 -2.93 7.30
N LEU A 41 -11.83 -3.41 7.07
CA LEU A 41 -12.13 -4.84 7.05
C LEU A 41 -11.41 -5.58 5.92
N ARG A 42 -11.27 -4.95 4.76
CA ARG A 42 -10.51 -5.50 3.64
C ARG A 42 -9.02 -5.62 4.00
N LEU A 43 -8.44 -4.59 4.59
CA LEU A 43 -7.05 -4.57 5.04
C LEU A 43 -6.79 -5.67 6.08
N TYR A 44 -7.67 -5.78 7.07
CA TYR A 44 -7.64 -6.83 8.09
C TYR A 44 -7.60 -8.24 7.47
N LYS A 45 -8.50 -8.53 6.53
CA LYS A 45 -8.53 -9.80 5.81
C LYS A 45 -7.26 -10.04 5.02
N GLN A 46 -6.74 -9.01 4.35
CA GLN A 46 -5.49 -9.11 3.58
C GLN A 46 -4.30 -9.44 4.49
N LEU A 47 -4.17 -8.76 5.64
CA LEU A 47 -3.12 -9.02 6.63
C LEU A 47 -3.19 -10.45 7.17
N LEU A 48 -4.38 -10.90 7.58
CA LEU A 48 -4.57 -12.28 8.03
C LEU A 48 -4.22 -13.29 6.94
N ASN A 49 -4.71 -13.07 5.71
CA ASN A 49 -4.42 -13.96 4.58
C ASN A 49 -2.91 -14.09 4.31
N LYS A 50 -2.12 -13.03 4.55
CA LYS A 50 -0.65 -13.11 4.47
C LYS A 50 -0.07 -13.85 5.67
N ALA A 51 -0.52 -13.54 6.89
CA ALA A 51 -0.07 -14.22 8.10
C ALA A 51 -0.28 -15.75 8.04
N TYR A 52 -1.39 -16.24 7.49
CA TYR A 52 -1.64 -17.67 7.31
C TYR A 52 -0.66 -18.38 6.36
N LYS A 53 -0.01 -17.63 5.47
CA LYS A 53 0.88 -18.19 4.44
C LYS A 53 2.32 -18.39 4.90
N PHE A 54 2.65 -18.04 6.16
CA PHE A 54 3.94 -18.38 6.74
C PHE A 54 4.07 -19.88 6.92
N ASP A 55 5.18 -20.44 6.44
CA ASP A 55 5.45 -21.86 6.55
C ASP A 55 5.82 -22.27 7.97
N ASN A 56 6.59 -21.43 8.68
CA ASN A 56 6.96 -21.66 10.07
C ASN A 56 5.77 -21.39 11.02
N TYR A 57 5.45 -22.36 11.88
CA TYR A 57 4.39 -22.25 12.88
C TYR A 57 4.47 -21.00 13.76
N ASN A 58 5.64 -20.70 14.32
CA ASN A 58 5.78 -19.60 15.28
C ASN A 58 5.50 -18.26 14.60
N PHE A 59 6.02 -18.04 13.39
CA PHE A 59 5.77 -16.81 12.64
C PHE A 59 4.30 -16.70 12.21
N ARG A 60 3.70 -17.80 11.74
CA ARG A 60 2.27 -17.82 11.40
C ARG A 60 1.39 -17.43 12.59
N GLU A 61 1.58 -18.09 13.74
CA GLU A 61 0.75 -17.84 14.92
C GLU A 61 1.03 -16.47 15.56
N TYR A 62 2.30 -16.04 15.60
CA TYR A 62 2.64 -14.69 16.06
C TYR A 62 2.01 -13.61 15.18
N SER A 63 2.16 -13.70 13.86
CA SER A 63 1.61 -12.70 12.94
C SER A 63 0.08 -12.66 12.99
N LYS A 64 -0.59 -13.82 13.07
CA LYS A 64 -2.05 -13.88 13.26
C LYS A 64 -2.47 -13.16 14.54
N ARG A 65 -1.83 -13.49 15.67
CA ARG A 65 -2.13 -12.87 16.96
C ARG A 65 -1.88 -11.36 16.94
N ARG A 66 -0.74 -10.92 16.43
CA ARG A 66 -0.39 -9.49 16.34
C ARG A 66 -1.40 -8.69 15.52
N VAL A 67 -1.85 -9.23 14.39
CA VAL A 67 -2.90 -8.60 13.56
C VAL A 67 -4.22 -8.54 14.32
N HIS A 68 -4.64 -9.62 14.96
CA HIS A 68 -5.86 -9.62 15.78
C HIS A 68 -5.80 -8.59 16.92
N ASP A 69 -4.71 -8.57 17.67
CA ASP A 69 -4.52 -7.69 18.83
C ASP A 69 -4.52 -6.22 18.39
N ALA A 70 -3.81 -5.89 17.31
CA ALA A 70 -3.77 -4.53 16.76
C ALA A 70 -5.17 -3.98 16.43
N PHE A 71 -6.00 -4.77 15.73
CA PHE A 71 -7.33 -4.33 15.34
C PHE A 71 -8.31 -4.31 16.51
N LYS A 72 -8.13 -5.20 17.50
CA LYS A 72 -8.95 -5.23 18.70
C LYS A 72 -8.67 -4.02 19.60
N GLU A 73 -7.40 -3.66 19.77
CA GLU A 73 -6.95 -2.50 20.55
C GLU A 73 -7.55 -1.19 20.04
N HIS A 74 -7.60 -1.01 18.71
CA HIS A 74 -8.07 0.23 18.07
C HIS A 74 -9.53 0.15 17.58
N LYS A 75 -10.32 -0.84 18.03
CA LYS A 75 -11.68 -1.07 17.53
C LYS A 75 -12.65 0.08 17.79
N TYR A 76 -12.50 0.77 18.91
CA TYR A 76 -13.41 1.83 19.38
C TYR A 76 -12.84 3.23 19.11
N LEU A 77 -11.86 3.33 18.24
CA LEU A 77 -11.20 4.58 17.93
C LEU A 77 -12.10 5.42 17.00
N THR A 78 -12.42 6.64 17.43
CA THR A 78 -13.36 7.53 16.73
C THR A 78 -12.68 8.69 16.03
N ASP A 79 -11.41 8.96 16.38
CA ASP A 79 -10.64 10.06 15.80
C ASP A 79 -10.15 9.71 14.38
N GLU A 80 -10.58 10.49 13.39
CA GLU A 80 -10.33 10.25 11.98
C GLU A 80 -8.84 10.32 11.62
N GLU A 81 -8.07 11.24 12.23
CA GLU A 81 -6.64 11.37 11.95
C GLU A 81 -5.87 10.13 12.39
N GLN A 82 -6.16 9.62 13.59
CA GLN A 82 -5.59 8.39 14.12
C GLN A 82 -6.01 7.18 13.29
N ILE A 83 -7.28 7.07 12.87
CA ILE A 83 -7.75 5.98 11.99
C ILE A 83 -6.94 5.97 10.68
N ASN A 84 -6.76 7.14 10.06
CA ASN A 84 -6.01 7.26 8.81
C ASN A 84 -4.54 6.88 9.01
N ARG A 85 -3.94 7.30 10.12
CA ARG A 85 -2.57 6.93 10.49
C ARG A 85 -2.41 5.42 10.64
N PHE A 86 -3.26 4.76 11.44
CA PHE A 86 -3.21 3.32 11.65
C PHE A 86 -3.53 2.52 10.39
N TYR A 87 -4.43 3.03 9.54
CA TYR A 87 -4.72 2.43 8.26
C TYR A 87 -3.48 2.44 7.35
N ASN A 88 -2.79 3.57 7.24
CA ASN A 88 -1.56 3.68 6.46
C ASN A 88 -0.45 2.78 7.03
N GLU A 89 -0.28 2.74 8.36
CA GLU A 89 0.63 1.80 9.01
C GLU A 89 0.26 0.34 8.68
N GLY A 90 -1.03 0.01 8.63
CA GLY A 90 -1.51 -1.30 8.23
C GLY A 90 -1.17 -1.65 6.77
N ILE A 91 -1.20 -0.67 5.85
CA ILE A 91 -0.78 -0.84 4.46
C ILE A 91 0.72 -1.14 4.38
N ASP A 92 1.54 -0.41 5.13
CA ASP A 92 2.98 -0.66 5.21
C ASP A 92 3.29 -2.05 5.78
N ASN A 93 2.57 -2.42 6.85
CA ASN A 93 2.64 -3.75 7.45
C ASN A 93 2.23 -4.86 6.48
N LEU A 94 1.24 -4.62 5.62
CA LEU A 94 0.83 -5.58 4.60
C LEU A 94 1.93 -5.81 3.55
N ALA A 95 2.62 -4.74 3.14
CA ALA A 95 3.78 -4.84 2.25
C ALA A 95 4.92 -5.61 2.93
N LEU A 96 5.21 -5.32 4.20
CA LEU A 96 6.22 -6.02 4.99
C LEU A 96 5.90 -7.52 5.12
N LEU A 97 4.69 -7.85 5.59
CA LEU A 97 4.21 -9.23 5.74
C LEU A 97 4.31 -10.00 4.43
N THR A 98 3.97 -9.36 3.31
CA THR A 98 4.08 -9.98 2.00
C THR A 98 5.52 -10.36 1.68
N ARG A 99 6.49 -9.45 1.87
CA ARG A 99 7.92 -9.76 1.65
C ARG A 99 8.40 -10.88 2.57
N GLN A 100 8.08 -10.80 3.86
CA GLN A 100 8.50 -11.79 4.85
C GLN A 100 7.92 -13.18 4.57
N THR A 101 6.65 -13.23 4.16
CA THR A 101 6.00 -14.49 3.78
C THR A 101 6.69 -15.09 2.55
N THR A 102 6.98 -14.27 1.53
CA THR A 102 7.68 -14.75 0.33
C THR A 102 9.07 -15.28 0.66
N ILE A 103 9.84 -14.59 1.51
CA ILE A 103 11.16 -15.06 1.96
C ILE A 103 11.03 -16.38 2.71
N SER A 104 10.05 -16.50 3.62
CA SER A 104 9.79 -17.74 4.37
C SER A 104 9.45 -18.93 3.47
N GLN A 105 8.85 -18.69 2.30
CA GLN A 105 8.50 -19.73 1.33
C GLN A 105 9.68 -20.12 0.43
N LEU A 106 10.61 -19.18 0.19
CA LEU A 106 11.84 -19.44 -0.57
C LEU A 106 12.85 -20.23 0.27
N TYR A 107 12.92 -19.95 1.56
CA TYR A 107 13.82 -20.60 2.51
C TYR A 107 13.00 -21.37 3.54
N THR A 108 12.57 -22.56 3.16
CA THR A 108 11.86 -23.46 4.07
C THR A 108 12.86 -24.10 5.05
N PHE A 109 12.46 -24.13 6.32
CA PHE A 109 13.20 -24.82 7.39
C PHE A 109 12.50 -26.13 7.73
N ASP A 110 13.20 -27.02 8.41
CA ASP A 110 12.62 -28.23 8.96
C ASP A 110 11.44 -27.90 9.88
N LYS A 111 10.40 -28.72 9.78
CA LYS A 111 9.19 -28.56 10.56
C LYS A 111 9.49 -28.73 12.05
N LEU A 112 8.90 -27.86 12.87
CA LEU A 112 9.05 -27.95 14.32
C LEU A 112 8.29 -29.18 14.85
N VAL A 113 8.68 -29.70 16.02
CA VAL A 113 8.02 -30.85 16.67
C VAL A 113 6.52 -30.62 16.92
N VAL A 114 6.12 -29.35 17.05
CA VAL A 114 4.72 -28.94 17.25
C VAL A 114 3.89 -28.93 15.97
N GLU A 115 4.50 -29.09 14.80
CA GLU A 115 3.80 -29.12 13.52
C GLU A 115 3.39 -30.55 13.16
N PRO A 116 2.14 -30.78 12.71
CA PRO A 116 1.70 -32.11 12.34
C PRO A 116 2.54 -32.62 11.17
N LEU A 117 3.11 -33.81 11.31
CA LEU A 117 3.77 -34.51 10.21
C LEU A 117 2.76 -34.69 9.08
N LYS A 118 3.12 -34.33 7.85
CA LYS A 118 2.29 -34.65 6.67
C LYS A 118 2.08 -36.16 6.69
N LYS A 119 0.83 -36.60 6.77
CA LYS A 119 0.51 -38.03 6.62
C LYS A 119 0.99 -38.45 5.23
N HIS A 120 1.98 -39.32 5.18
CA HIS A 120 2.26 -40.08 3.97
C HIS A 120 1.02 -40.94 3.71
N HIS A 121 0.31 -40.63 2.63
CA HIS A 121 -0.73 -41.48 2.07
C HIS A 121 -0.09 -42.41 1.05
#